data_AF-A0AAE1GCV8-F1
#
_entry.id   AF-A0AAE1GCV8-F1
#
_cell.length_a   1.000
_cell.length_b   1.000
_cell.length_c   1.000
_cell.angle_alpha   90.00
_cell.angle_beta   90.00
_cell.angle_gamma   90.00
#
_symmetry.space_group_name_H-M   'P 1'
#
loop_
_entity.id
_entity.type
_entity.pdbx_description
1 polymer ?
#
loop_
_entity_poly.entity_id
_entity_poly.type
_entity_poly.pdbx_seq_one_letter_code
_entity_poly.pdbx_strand_id
1 'polypeptide(L)'
;MNDLTKDAAPLGNAPRPNFMFNQQHYSHFRPQAPQVFNITGSTGVHIGPVIHQVQPRPAPPYNPADLPLRRDVYALLQCERVVSEEEKLIVSEHLGEVWTTLGRLMGFSSGQLENLKADYSRSQDRSHEMLNMWHDREAEGATMKALTTHLLDAKAYAVVKRLRA
;
A
#
# COMPACT_ATOMS: atom_id res chain seq x y z
N MET A 1 44.95 53.82 -19.10
CA MET A 1 44.10 54.15 -20.27
C MET A 1 43.59 52.86 -20.86
N ASN A 2 42.27 52.78 -21.04
CA ASN A 2 41.51 51.84 -21.89
C ASN A 2 40.91 50.59 -21.22
N ASP A 3 39.62 50.79 -20.97
CA ASP A 3 38.50 49.92 -20.61
C ASP A 3 38.20 48.75 -21.59
N LEU A 4 37.38 47.81 -21.05
CA LEU A 4 36.31 47.05 -21.70
C LEU A 4 36.59 45.73 -22.46
N THR A 5 36.01 44.64 -21.92
CA THR A 5 34.99 43.78 -22.59
C THR A 5 35.26 42.25 -22.61
N LYS A 6 34.48 41.52 -21.78
CA LYS A 6 33.59 40.36 -22.07
C LYS A 6 34.21 39.14 -22.77
N ASP A 7 34.20 37.93 -22.20
CA ASP A 7 33.07 37.01 -21.94
C ASP A 7 33.18 35.78 -22.85
N ALA A 8 32.83 34.65 -22.26
CA ALA A 8 32.60 33.29 -22.76
C ALA A 8 32.55 32.97 -24.27
N ALA A 9 33.12 31.82 -24.65
CA ALA A 9 32.37 30.72 -25.30
C ALA A 9 33.22 29.43 -25.45
N PRO A 10 32.59 28.24 -25.44
CA PRO A 10 33.25 26.93 -25.34
C PRO A 10 33.54 26.26 -26.69
N LEU A 11 34.55 25.40 -26.73
CA LEU A 11 34.85 24.52 -27.87
C LEU A 11 33.94 23.29 -27.82
N GLY A 12 33.13 23.16 -28.87
CA GLY A 12 32.22 22.05 -29.08
C GLY A 12 32.87 20.78 -29.63
N ASN A 13 31.96 19.82 -29.80
CA ASN A 13 32.02 18.60 -30.61
C ASN A 13 32.85 17.40 -30.11
N ALA A 14 32.11 16.40 -29.60
CA ALA A 14 32.10 15.08 -30.26
C ALA A 14 30.75 14.36 -29.99
N PRO A 15 30.06 13.85 -31.03
CA PRO A 15 28.88 13.00 -30.87
C PRO A 15 29.29 11.55 -30.56
N ARG A 16 28.55 10.88 -29.66
CA ARG A 16 28.68 9.45 -29.39
C ARG A 16 27.48 8.67 -29.94
N PRO A 17 27.69 7.43 -30.42
CA PRO A 17 26.80 6.78 -31.37
C PRO A 17 25.60 6.09 -30.71
N ASN A 18 24.59 5.96 -31.55
CA ASN A 18 23.30 5.30 -31.39
C ASN A 18 23.41 3.92 -30.69
N PHE A 19 22.83 3.80 -29.50
CA PHE A 19 22.36 2.52 -28.97
C PHE A 19 20.83 2.53 -29.01
N MET A 20 20.28 1.80 -29.98
CA MET A 20 18.85 1.47 -30.02
C MET A 20 18.56 0.51 -28.87
N PHE A 21 17.93 1.01 -27.82
CA PHE A 21 17.20 0.15 -26.88
C PHE A 21 15.76 0.61 -26.84
N ASN A 22 14.91 -0.23 -27.41
CA ASN A 22 13.48 -0.10 -27.48
C ASN A 22 12.90 -0.16 -26.06
N GLN A 23 12.52 0.99 -25.48
CA GLN A 23 11.80 1.02 -24.22
C GLN A 23 10.47 1.75 -24.43
N GLN A 24 9.42 0.93 -24.44
CA GLN A 24 8.04 1.32 -24.56
C GLN A 24 7.63 2.26 -23.41
N HIS A 25 6.83 3.27 -23.80
CA HIS A 25 6.10 4.23 -22.98
C HIS A 25 5.84 3.81 -21.53
N TYR A 26 6.48 4.51 -20.59
CA TYR A 26 5.87 4.88 -19.32
C TYR A 26 6.04 6.39 -19.12
N SER A 27 4.98 7.10 -19.50
CA SER A 27 4.79 8.54 -19.27
C SER A 27 4.98 8.85 -17.79
N HIS A 28 6.17 9.33 -17.44
CA HIS A 28 6.41 9.93 -16.13
C HIS A 28 5.64 11.26 -16.09
N PHE A 29 4.46 11.25 -15.47
CA PHE A 29 3.80 12.47 -15.01
C PHE A 29 4.67 13.09 -13.93
N ARG A 30 5.57 13.99 -14.35
CA ARG A 30 6.23 14.92 -13.46
C ARG A 30 5.23 16.05 -13.20
N PRO A 31 4.73 16.28 -11.97
CA PRO A 31 3.93 17.46 -11.68
C PRO A 31 4.87 18.66 -11.83
N GLN A 32 4.75 19.38 -12.94
CA GLN A 32 5.42 20.67 -13.08
C GLN A 32 4.78 21.63 -12.07
N ALA A 33 5.62 22.35 -11.33
CA ALA A 33 5.17 23.48 -10.53
C ALA A 33 4.40 24.46 -11.45
N PRO A 34 3.28 25.04 -11.00
CA PRO A 34 2.50 25.94 -11.83
C PRO A 34 3.37 27.14 -12.22
N GLN A 35 3.68 27.26 -13.52
CA GLN A 35 4.35 28.46 -14.04
C GLN A 35 3.36 29.62 -14.00
N VAL A 36 3.64 30.59 -13.13
CA VAL A 36 2.91 31.85 -13.07
C VAL A 36 3.45 32.76 -14.18
N PHE A 37 2.65 33.03 -15.19
CA PHE A 37 2.97 34.01 -16.22
C PHE A 37 2.35 35.35 -15.84
N ASN A 38 3.18 36.37 -15.61
CA ASN A 38 2.70 37.74 -15.42
C ASN A 38 2.32 38.33 -16.78
N ILE A 39 1.02 38.30 -17.09
CA ILE A 39 0.44 39.06 -18.20
C ILE A 39 0.20 40.51 -17.73
N THR A 40 1.18 41.38 -17.96
CA THR A 40 1.01 42.83 -17.73
C THR A 40 0.37 43.46 -18.97
N GLY A 41 -0.84 43.99 -18.84
CA GLY A 41 -1.54 44.73 -19.93
C GLY A 41 -3.05 44.49 -20.06
N SER A 42 -3.65 43.61 -19.27
CA SER A 42 -5.08 43.31 -19.37
C SER A 42 -5.89 43.96 -18.24
N THR A 43 -6.44 45.14 -18.48
CA THR A 43 -7.52 45.71 -17.65
C THR A 43 -8.83 44.99 -17.98
N GLY A 44 -9.02 43.79 -17.42
CA GLY A 44 -10.26 43.03 -17.66
C GLY A 44 -10.33 41.64 -17.05
N VAL A 45 -9.38 41.25 -16.19
CA VAL A 45 -9.45 39.93 -15.53
C VAL A 45 -10.18 40.07 -14.20
N HIS A 46 -11.48 39.79 -14.20
CA HIS A 46 -12.23 39.54 -12.97
C HIS A 46 -11.91 38.13 -12.48
N ILE A 47 -11.02 38.02 -11.49
CA ILE A 47 -10.87 36.79 -10.70
C ILE A 47 -12.08 36.72 -9.76
N GLY A 48 -13.03 35.85 -10.06
CA GLY A 48 -14.19 35.58 -9.20
C GLY A 48 -13.76 35.02 -7.83
N PRO A 49 -14.72 34.83 -6.89
CA PRO A 49 -14.39 34.27 -5.59
C PRO A 49 -13.69 32.93 -5.76
N VAL A 50 -12.59 32.75 -5.03
CA VAL A 50 -11.84 31.48 -5.00
C VAL A 50 -12.80 30.40 -4.54
N ILE A 51 -13.27 29.57 -5.47
CA ILE A 51 -14.05 28.39 -5.14
C ILE A 51 -13.04 27.40 -4.55
N HIS A 52 -12.96 27.34 -3.23
CA HIS A 52 -12.34 26.22 -2.54
C HIS A 52 -13.18 24.99 -2.89
N GLN A 53 -12.77 24.26 -3.92
CA GLN A 53 -13.33 22.97 -4.23
C GLN A 53 -12.87 22.03 -3.13
N VAL A 54 -13.60 22.00 -2.01
CA VAL A 54 -13.44 21.00 -0.95
C VAL A 54 -13.78 19.69 -1.63
N GLN A 55 -12.78 19.01 -2.17
CA GLN A 55 -12.97 17.64 -2.64
C GLN A 55 -13.52 16.86 -1.45
N PRO A 56 -14.73 16.26 -1.56
CA PRO A 56 -15.18 15.36 -0.53
C PRO A 56 -14.12 14.28 -0.43
N ARG A 57 -13.53 14.14 0.76
CA ARG A 57 -12.52 13.12 1.03
C ARG A 57 -13.10 11.79 0.55
N PRO A 58 -12.43 11.06 -0.36
CA PRO A 58 -12.96 9.78 -0.83
C PRO A 58 -13.26 8.93 0.40
N ALA A 59 -14.46 8.34 0.44
CA ALA A 59 -14.86 7.48 1.54
C ALA A 59 -13.78 6.41 1.70
N PRO A 60 -13.33 6.12 2.93
CA PRO A 60 -12.37 5.05 3.14
C PRO A 60 -12.91 3.75 2.51
N PRO A 61 -12.07 2.93 1.88
CA PRO A 61 -12.48 1.66 1.26
C PRO A 61 -12.89 0.60 2.30
N TYR A 62 -13.03 0.99 3.56
CA TYR A 62 -13.39 0.16 4.69
C TYR A 62 -14.51 0.83 5.47
N ASN A 63 -15.45 0.03 5.98
CA ASN A 63 -16.52 0.54 6.81
C ASN A 63 -15.95 1.02 8.16
N PRO A 64 -16.16 2.28 8.57
CA PRO A 64 -15.61 2.80 9.83
C PRO A 64 -16.12 2.06 11.08
N ALA A 65 -17.25 1.36 10.99
CA ALA A 65 -17.79 0.52 12.07
C ALA A 65 -16.98 -0.76 12.33
N ASP A 66 -16.16 -1.18 11.37
CA ASP A 66 -15.31 -2.37 11.45
C ASP A 66 -13.94 -2.07 12.05
N LEU A 67 -13.61 -0.81 12.36
CA LEU A 67 -12.36 -0.48 13.03
C LEU A 67 -12.32 -1.09 14.44
N PRO A 68 -11.28 -1.89 14.78
CA PRO A 68 -11.12 -2.37 16.14
C PRO A 68 -10.83 -1.21 17.08
N LEU A 69 -11.30 -1.33 18.32
CA LEU A 69 -10.95 -0.39 19.37
C LEU A 69 -9.45 -0.44 19.61
N ARG A 70 -8.83 0.74 19.74
CA ARG A 70 -7.39 0.88 19.98
C ARG A 70 -6.93 -0.01 21.14
N ARG A 71 -7.65 0.01 22.27
CA ARG A 71 -7.33 -0.81 23.46
C ARG A 71 -7.26 -2.31 23.14
N ASP A 72 -8.19 -2.82 22.36
CA ASP A 72 -8.27 -4.26 22.06
C ASP A 72 -7.12 -4.67 21.14
N VAL A 73 -6.75 -3.81 20.17
CA VAL A 73 -5.53 -4.00 19.36
C VAL A 73 -4.27 -4.01 20.22
N TYR A 74 -4.15 -3.08 21.18
CA TYR A 74 -2.99 -3.07 22.09
C TYR A 74 -2.92 -4.34 22.94
N ALA A 75 -4.06 -4.83 23.44
CA ALA A 75 -4.10 -6.07 24.21
C ALA A 75 -3.61 -7.27 23.36
N LEU A 76 -4.08 -7.37 22.12
CA LEU A 76 -3.65 -8.43 21.20
C LEU A 76 -2.15 -8.33 20.82
N LEU A 77 -1.62 -7.12 20.65
CA LEU A 77 -0.20 -6.89 20.36
C LEU A 77 0.73 -7.14 21.55
N GLN A 78 0.20 -7.14 22.78
CA GLN A 78 0.94 -7.53 23.98
C GLN A 78 0.82 -9.04 24.27
N CYS A 79 -0.05 -9.76 23.55
CA CYS A 79 -0.22 -11.19 23.70
C CYS A 79 0.83 -11.94 22.88
N GLU A 80 1.82 -12.50 23.59
CA GLU A 80 2.89 -13.33 23.00
C GLU A 80 2.53 -14.82 22.97
N ARG A 81 1.28 -15.16 23.31
CA ARG A 81 0.74 -16.51 23.20
C ARG A 81 0.74 -16.95 21.73
N VAL A 82 1.08 -18.21 21.50
CA VAL A 82 0.93 -18.89 20.20
C VAL A 82 -0.54 -18.93 19.80
N VAL A 83 -0.83 -18.67 18.53
CA VAL A 83 -2.21 -18.68 18.00
C VAL A 83 -2.79 -20.08 18.11
N SER A 84 -3.92 -20.19 18.81
CA SER A 84 -4.69 -21.41 19.01
C SER A 84 -5.52 -21.77 17.79
N GLU A 85 -5.99 -23.01 17.73
CA GLU A 85 -6.85 -23.49 16.63
C GLU A 85 -8.18 -22.74 16.53
N GLU A 86 -8.79 -22.40 17.66
CA GLU A 86 -10.03 -21.62 17.69
C GLU A 86 -9.83 -20.23 17.05
N GLU A 87 -8.70 -19.57 17.32
CA GLU A 87 -8.37 -18.26 16.76
C GLU A 87 -8.14 -18.36 15.25
N LYS A 88 -7.48 -19.42 14.76
CA LYS A 88 -7.34 -19.70 13.32
C LYS A 88 -8.69 -19.91 12.63
N LEU A 89 -9.61 -20.63 13.27
CA LEU A 89 -10.97 -20.84 12.75
C LEU A 89 -11.74 -19.52 12.63
N ILE A 90 -11.74 -18.69 13.69
CA ILE A 90 -12.39 -17.37 13.69
C ILE A 90 -11.83 -16.48 12.56
N VAL A 91 -10.51 -16.49 12.38
CA VAL A 91 -9.88 -15.75 11.28
C VAL A 91 -10.38 -16.27 9.94
N SER A 92 -10.30 -17.58 9.71
CA SER A 92 -10.68 -18.17 8.43
C SER A 92 -12.14 -17.92 8.03
N GLU A 93 -13.06 -17.92 9.00
CA GLU A 93 -14.49 -17.68 8.76
C GLU A 93 -14.77 -16.23 8.33
N HIS A 94 -14.02 -15.26 8.87
CA HIS A 94 -14.28 -13.84 8.68
C HIS A 94 -13.31 -13.12 7.72
N LEU A 95 -12.24 -13.79 7.30
CA LEU A 95 -11.23 -13.20 6.42
C LEU A 95 -11.71 -13.07 4.97
N GLY A 96 -12.64 -13.91 4.53
CA GLY A 96 -13.24 -13.82 3.18
C GLY A 96 -12.18 -13.96 2.08
N GLU A 97 -12.20 -13.09 1.07
CA GLU A 97 -11.22 -13.09 -0.05
C GLU A 97 -9.88 -12.38 0.28
N VAL A 98 -9.81 -11.68 1.42
CA VAL A 98 -8.62 -10.92 1.86
C VAL A 98 -7.46 -11.85 2.25
N TRP A 99 -7.72 -13.15 2.38
CA TRP A 99 -6.71 -14.16 2.72
C TRP A 99 -5.54 -14.20 1.74
N THR A 100 -5.76 -13.90 0.46
CA THR A 100 -4.68 -13.83 -0.53
C THR A 100 -3.69 -12.70 -0.24
N THR A 101 -4.20 -11.52 0.16
CA THR A 101 -3.39 -10.39 0.60
C THR A 101 -2.66 -10.74 1.89
N LEU A 102 -3.36 -11.35 2.85
CA LEU A 102 -2.77 -11.77 4.11
C LEU A 102 -1.62 -12.78 3.90
N GLY A 103 -1.81 -13.75 3.01
CA GLY A 103 -0.79 -14.73 2.65
C GLY A 103 0.45 -14.07 2.04
N ARG A 104 0.29 -13.07 1.17
CA ARG A 104 1.45 -12.32 0.65
C ARG A 104 2.22 -11.60 1.76
N LEU A 105 1.51 -11.03 2.73
CA LEU A 105 2.13 -10.35 3.88
C LEU A 105 2.83 -11.32 4.84
N MET A 106 2.33 -12.55 4.93
CA MET A 106 3.02 -13.65 5.60
C MET A 106 4.15 -14.26 4.75
N GLY A 107 4.44 -13.73 3.56
CA GLY A 107 5.55 -14.21 2.72
C GLY A 107 5.27 -15.46 1.90
N PHE A 108 4.00 -15.85 1.73
CA PHE A 108 3.64 -16.88 0.75
C PHE A 108 3.79 -16.34 -0.67
N SER A 109 4.37 -17.17 -1.55
CA SER A 109 4.46 -16.86 -2.96
C SER A 109 3.09 -16.95 -3.65
N SER A 110 2.92 -16.23 -4.76
CA SER A 110 1.70 -16.33 -5.57
C SER A 110 1.39 -17.76 -6.01
N GLY A 111 2.42 -18.56 -6.31
CA GLY A 111 2.24 -19.97 -6.68
C GLY A 111 1.69 -20.83 -5.55
N GLN A 112 2.14 -20.62 -4.31
CA GLN A 112 1.58 -21.32 -3.15
C GLN A 112 0.12 -20.92 -2.90
N LEU A 113 -0.22 -19.64 -3.06
CA LEU A 113 -1.60 -19.18 -2.91
C LEU A 113 -2.51 -19.71 -4.01
N GLU A 114 -2.04 -19.80 -5.25
CA GLU A 114 -2.81 -20.39 -6.35
C GLU A 114 -3.00 -21.90 -6.18
N ASN A 115 -1.99 -22.62 -5.66
CA ASN A 115 -2.14 -24.02 -5.29
C ASN A 115 -3.24 -24.20 -4.23
N LEU A 116 -3.17 -23.44 -3.12
CA LEU A 116 -4.22 -23.46 -2.09
C LEU A 116 -5.61 -23.17 -2.67
N LYS A 117 -5.69 -22.26 -3.65
CA LYS A 117 -6.94 -21.92 -4.33
C LYS A 117 -7.47 -23.07 -5.21
N ALA A 118 -6.58 -23.88 -5.78
CA ALA A 118 -6.91 -25.06 -6.55
C ALA A 118 -7.27 -26.26 -5.67
N ASP A 119 -6.56 -26.46 -4.55
CA ASP A 119 -6.77 -27.55 -3.60
C ASP A 119 -8.09 -27.41 -2.83
N TYR A 120 -8.47 -26.19 -2.48
CA TYR A 120 -9.65 -25.91 -1.67
C TYR A 120 -10.66 -25.03 -2.42
N SER A 121 -11.95 -25.37 -2.36
CA SER A 121 -13.00 -24.59 -3.04
C SER A 121 -13.48 -23.38 -2.22
N ARG A 122 -13.56 -23.52 -0.89
CA ARG A 122 -14.04 -22.46 0.01
C ARG A 122 -12.89 -21.57 0.48
N SER A 123 -13.13 -20.27 0.53
CA SER A 123 -12.15 -19.30 1.05
C SER A 123 -11.80 -19.52 2.53
N GLN A 124 -12.75 -20.05 3.31
CA GLN A 124 -12.51 -20.45 4.70
C GLN A 124 -11.46 -21.56 4.78
N ASP A 125 -11.63 -22.66 4.03
CA ASP A 125 -10.68 -23.78 4.07
C ASP A 125 -9.29 -23.34 3.59
N ARG A 126 -9.22 -22.52 2.53
CA ARG A 126 -7.97 -21.92 2.01
C ARG A 126 -7.22 -21.11 3.07
N SER A 127 -7.95 -20.24 3.77
CA SER A 127 -7.37 -19.35 4.77
C SER A 127 -6.97 -20.11 6.03
N HIS A 128 -7.75 -21.11 6.43
CA HIS A 128 -7.40 -22.00 7.54
C HIS A 128 -6.10 -22.78 7.24
N GLU A 129 -5.99 -23.36 6.05
CA GLU A 129 -4.79 -24.10 5.68
C GLU A 129 -3.56 -23.19 5.55
N MET A 130 -3.71 -22.01 4.95
CA MET A 130 -2.64 -21.00 4.91
C MET A 130 -2.16 -20.62 6.32
N LEU A 131 -3.07 -20.47 7.29
CA LEU A 131 -2.73 -20.18 8.68
C LEU A 131 -2.03 -21.36 9.37
N ASN A 132 -2.40 -22.60 9.05
CA ASN A 132 -1.69 -23.78 9.52
C ASN A 132 -0.26 -23.83 8.96
N MET A 133 -0.09 -23.61 7.66
CA MET A 133 1.24 -23.55 7.04
C MET A 133 2.10 -22.45 7.64
N TRP A 134 1.51 -21.28 7.92
CA TRP A 134 2.22 -20.19 8.59
C TRP A 134 2.62 -20.56 10.01
N HIS A 135 1.70 -21.16 10.77
CA HIS A 135 1.97 -21.62 12.13
C HIS A 135 3.08 -22.68 12.17
N ASP A 136 3.08 -23.62 11.23
CA ASP A 136 4.13 -24.64 11.10
C ASP A 136 5.49 -24.01 10.76
N ARG A 137 5.50 -23.04 9.83
CA ARG A 137 6.72 -22.36 9.38
C ARG A 137 7.37 -21.50 10.47
N GLU A 138 6.57 -20.75 11.22
CA GLU A 138 7.04 -19.86 12.28
C GLU A 138 7.18 -20.57 13.64
N ALA A 139 6.59 -21.75 13.81
CA ALA A 139 6.58 -22.53 15.04
C ALA A 139 6.22 -21.67 16.28
N GLU A 140 7.15 -21.49 17.22
CA GLU A 140 6.95 -20.69 18.42
C GLU A 140 6.77 -19.19 18.13
N GLY A 141 7.18 -18.72 16.95
CA GLY A 141 7.00 -17.35 16.49
C GLY A 141 5.60 -17.02 15.99
N ALA A 142 4.72 -18.03 15.84
CA ALA A 142 3.34 -17.89 15.37
C ALA A 142 2.42 -17.33 16.47
N THR A 143 2.77 -16.14 16.96
CA THR A 143 2.12 -15.49 18.11
C THR A 143 0.93 -14.62 17.69
N MET A 144 0.02 -14.38 18.65
CA MET A 144 -1.12 -13.49 18.46
C MET A 144 -0.70 -12.09 18.02
N LYS A 145 0.41 -11.58 18.56
CA LYS A 145 1.03 -10.32 18.14
C LYS A 145 1.39 -10.32 16.65
N ALA A 146 2.04 -11.37 16.16
CA ALA A 146 2.45 -11.46 14.76
C ALA A 146 1.22 -11.53 13.84
N LEU A 147 0.25 -12.40 14.17
CA LEU A 147 -1.00 -12.52 13.44
C LEU A 147 -1.77 -11.19 13.38
N THR A 148 -1.92 -10.52 14.52
CA THR A 148 -2.59 -9.22 14.62
C THR A 148 -1.90 -8.16 13.75
N THR A 149 -0.57 -8.16 13.74
CA THR A 149 0.21 -7.24 12.90
C THR A 149 -0.08 -7.47 11.41
N HIS A 150 -0.08 -8.71 10.96
CA HIS A 150 -0.43 -9.04 9.56
C HIS A 150 -1.88 -8.70 9.22
N LEU A 151 -2.84 -8.94 10.13
CA LEU A 151 -4.24 -8.60 9.92
C LEU A 151 -4.48 -7.10 9.81
N LEU A 152 -3.76 -6.29 10.59
CA LEU A 152 -3.83 -4.83 10.50
C LEU A 152 -3.27 -4.33 9.16
N ASP A 153 -2.15 -4.90 8.69
CA ASP A 153 -1.54 -4.52 7.42
C ASP A 153 -2.40 -4.95 6.22
N ALA A 154 -3.05 -6.12 6.31
CA ALA A 154 -4.08 -6.58 5.37
C ALA A 154 -5.39 -5.77 5.44
N LYS A 155 -5.53 -4.85 6.40
CA LYS A 155 -6.76 -4.09 6.70
C LYS A 155 -7.96 -4.97 7.03
N ALA A 156 -7.72 -6.17 7.57
CA ALA A 156 -8.73 -7.15 7.99
C ALA A 156 -9.27 -6.82 9.40
N TYR A 157 -9.73 -5.58 9.58
CA TYR A 157 -10.16 -5.01 10.86
C TYR A 157 -11.32 -5.76 11.51
N ALA A 158 -12.25 -6.26 10.70
CA ALA A 158 -13.39 -7.05 11.15
C ALA A 158 -12.97 -8.32 11.90
N VAL A 159 -11.88 -8.96 11.47
CA VAL A 159 -11.33 -10.15 12.11
C VAL A 159 -10.66 -9.79 13.44
N VAL A 160 -9.84 -8.73 13.45
CA VAL A 160 -9.15 -8.26 14.66
C VAL A 160 -10.13 -7.96 15.79
N LYS A 161 -11.31 -7.41 15.46
CA LYS A 161 -12.38 -7.12 16.43
C LYS A 161 -12.98 -8.38 17.08
N ARG A 162 -12.88 -9.55 16.42
CA ARG A 162 -13.41 -10.82 16.92
C ARG A 162 -12.41 -11.60 17.76
N LEU A 163 -11.12 -11.33 17.57
CA LEU A 163 -10.05 -11.95 18.35
C LEU A 163 -10.10 -11.46 19.81
N ARG A 164 -9.76 -12.37 20.73
CA ARG A 164 -9.70 -12.10 22.17
C ARG A 164 -8.27 -12.31 22.65
N ALA A 165 -7.74 -11.31 23.36
CA ALA A 165 -6.43 -11.38 24.01
C ALA A 165 -6.50 -12.17 25.31
#